data_AF-A0A344TY26-F1
#
_entry.id   AF-A0A344TY26-F1
#
_cell.length_a   1.000
_cell.length_b   1.000
_cell.length_c   1.000
_cell.angle_alpha   90.00
_cell.angle_beta   90.00
_cell.angle_gamma   90.00
#
_symmetry.space_group_name_H-M   'P 1'
#
loop_
_entity.id
_entity.type
_entity.pdbx_description
1 polymer ?
#
loop_
_entity_poly.entity_id
_entity_poly.type
_entity_poly.pdbx_seq_one_letter_code
_entity_poly.pdbx_strand_id
1 'polypeptide(L)'
;MPESESVTPSGYAATAADGIRALNHTLINAKAVPAPELSATVQALITLLDRLPQALSSISTHLVREQKAERVRMDNATDPAAAVIDVDTHLTDAEADLADVTAHLRQAGALLFAMGTPFDGSED
;
A
#
# COMPACT_ATOMS: atom_id res chain seq x y z
N MET A 1 10.18 32.38 -12.32
CA MET A 1 10.19 31.25 -11.37
C MET A 1 9.76 30.03 -12.17
N PRO A 2 10.57 28.96 -12.26
CA PRO A 2 10.11 27.75 -12.92
C PRO A 2 8.91 27.22 -12.12
N GLU A 3 7.80 26.96 -12.80
CA GLU A 3 6.66 26.26 -12.22
C GLU A 3 7.17 24.92 -11.70
N SER A 4 7.15 24.74 -10.38
CA SER A 4 7.40 23.45 -9.76
C SER A 4 6.39 22.46 -10.34
N GLU A 5 6.87 21.52 -11.14
CA GLU A 5 6.08 20.46 -11.75
C GLU A 5 5.18 19.85 -10.67
N SER A 6 3.87 20.06 -10.77
CA SER A 6 2.94 19.59 -9.76
C SER A 6 2.92 18.07 -9.80
N VAL A 7 3.46 17.42 -8.76
CA VAL A 7 3.45 15.96 -8.65
C VAL A 7 2.00 15.48 -8.67
N THR A 8 1.68 14.60 -9.61
CA THR A 8 0.32 14.06 -9.76
C THR A 8 0.08 12.90 -8.79
N PRO A 9 -1.17 12.57 -8.44
CA PRO A 9 -1.51 11.36 -7.68
C PRO A 9 -0.91 10.09 -8.29
N SER A 10 -0.92 9.98 -9.63
CA SER A 10 -0.29 8.85 -10.33
C SER A 10 1.24 8.84 -10.18
N GLY A 11 1.89 9.99 -10.11
CA GLY A 11 3.34 10.09 -9.84
C GLY A 11 3.71 9.58 -8.45
N TYR A 12 2.90 9.86 -7.42
CA TYR A 12 3.10 9.31 -6.09
C TYR A 12 2.93 7.78 -6.06
N ALA A 13 1.89 7.26 -6.72
CA ALA A 13 1.68 5.82 -6.82
C ALA A 13 2.84 5.10 -7.56
N ALA A 14 3.33 5.69 -8.66
CA ALA A 14 4.48 5.17 -9.39
C ALA A 14 5.76 5.17 -8.53
N THR A 15 6.01 6.25 -7.79
CA THR A 15 7.16 6.36 -6.87
C THR A 15 7.10 5.28 -5.79
N ALA A 16 5.92 5.02 -5.21
CA ALA A 16 5.74 3.95 -4.24
C ALA A 16 6.02 2.56 -4.85
N ALA A 17 5.52 2.30 -6.07
CA ALA A 17 5.78 1.06 -6.79
C ALA A 17 7.28 0.85 -7.08
N ASP A 18 8.00 1.89 -7.48
CA ASP A 18 9.46 1.83 -7.69
C ASP A 18 10.22 1.60 -6.39
N GLY A 19 9.76 2.18 -5.27
CA GLY A 19 10.30 1.90 -3.94
C GLY A 19 10.17 0.42 -3.56
N ILE A 20 9.00 -0.18 -3.79
CA ILE A 20 8.79 -1.62 -3.58
C ILE A 20 9.67 -2.46 -4.51
N ARG A 21 9.84 -2.06 -5.77
CA ARG A 21 10.75 -2.73 -6.71
C ARG A 21 12.19 -2.71 -6.21
N ALA A 22 12.67 -1.56 -5.74
CA ALA A 22 14.03 -1.41 -5.21
C ALA A 22 14.22 -2.24 -3.93
N LEU A 23 13.23 -2.26 -3.04
CA LEU A 23 13.23 -3.12 -1.85
C LEU A 23 13.34 -4.60 -2.23
N ASN A 24 12.47 -5.08 -3.12
CA ASN A 24 12.49 -6.48 -3.56
C ASN A 24 13.83 -6.86 -4.19
N HIS A 25 14.39 -6.00 -5.04
CA HIS A 25 15.70 -6.21 -5.65
C HIS A 25 16.81 -6.31 -4.59
N THR A 26 16.76 -5.45 -3.57
CA THR A 26 17.74 -5.47 -2.46
C THR A 26 17.64 -6.76 -1.66
N LEU A 27 16.42 -7.18 -1.28
CA LEU A 27 16.19 -8.39 -0.50
C LEU A 27 16.60 -9.66 -1.26
N ILE A 28 16.36 -9.73 -2.57
CA ILE A 28 16.74 -10.88 -3.41
C ILE A 28 18.27 -11.03 -3.51
N ASN A 29 18.99 -9.91 -3.61
CA ASN A 29 20.44 -9.91 -3.79
C ASN A 29 21.22 -9.87 -2.47
N ALA A 30 20.55 -9.65 -1.34
CA ALA A 30 21.18 -9.61 -0.03
C ALA A 30 21.63 -11.02 0.39
N LYS A 31 22.91 -11.16 0.73
CA LYS A 31 23.44 -12.40 1.33
C LYS A 31 22.83 -12.66 2.71
N ALA A 32 22.57 -11.59 3.47
CA ALA A 32 21.84 -11.59 4.73
C ALA A 32 21.34 -10.16 5.00
N VAL A 33 20.15 -10.04 5.58
CA VAL A 33 19.62 -8.78 6.13
C VAL A 33 19.60 -8.94 7.65
N PRO A 34 20.44 -8.21 8.41
CA PRO A 34 20.54 -8.41 9.84
C PRO A 34 19.29 -7.90 10.56
N ALA A 35 19.01 -8.45 11.74
CA ALA A 35 18.22 -7.71 12.73
C ALA A 35 19.07 -6.52 13.23
N PRO A 36 18.51 -5.31 13.40
CA PRO A 36 17.09 -4.96 13.40
C PRO A 36 16.51 -4.49 12.05
N GLU A 37 17.30 -4.47 10.97
CA GLU A 37 16.91 -3.93 9.66
C GLU A 37 15.71 -4.65 9.04
N LEU A 38 15.63 -5.97 9.22
CA LEU A 38 14.49 -6.77 8.76
C LEU A 38 13.18 -6.36 9.46
N SER A 39 13.23 -6.15 10.79
CA SER A 39 12.07 -5.70 11.57
C SER A 39 11.65 -4.28 11.18
N ALA A 40 12.62 -3.38 10.97
CA ALA A 40 12.36 -2.02 10.50
C ALA A 40 11.71 -2.01 9.11
N THR A 41 12.16 -2.89 8.21
CA THR A 41 11.59 -3.06 6.88
C THR A 41 10.12 -3.50 6.94
N VAL A 42 9.79 -4.50 7.77
CA VAL A 42 8.41 -4.94 7.96
C VAL A 42 7.53 -3.84 8.56
N GLN A 43 8.04 -3.07 9.52
CA GLN A 43 7.30 -1.94 10.10
C GLN A 43 6.99 -0.84 9.07
N ALA A 44 7.93 -0.57 8.16
CA ALA A 44 7.72 0.37 7.06
C ALA A 44 6.64 -0.14 6.09
N LEU A 45 6.64 -1.44 5.76
CA LEU A 45 5.60 -2.06 4.94
C LEU A 45 4.22 -2.02 5.60
N ILE A 46 4.13 -2.30 6.90
CA ILE A 46 2.89 -2.14 7.68
C ILE A 46 2.37 -0.71 7.57
N THR A 47 3.27 0.28 7.71
CA THR A 47 2.91 1.69 7.62
C THR A 47 2.38 2.04 6.22
N LEU A 48 2.98 1.50 5.16
CA LEU A 48 2.48 1.68 3.80
C LEU A 48 1.08 1.11 3.63
N LEU A 49 0.85 -0.13 4.10
CA LEU A 49 -0.43 -0.81 4.00
C LEU A 49 -1.52 -0.17 4.87
N ASP A 50 -1.17 0.38 6.03
CA ASP A 50 -2.12 1.14 6.87
C ASP A 50 -2.62 2.44 6.18
N ARG A 51 -1.87 2.97 5.20
CA ARG A 51 -2.23 4.20 4.48
C ARG A 51 -2.93 3.93 3.15
N LEU A 52 -2.69 2.78 2.54
CA LEU A 52 -3.24 2.45 1.23
C LEU A 52 -4.78 2.46 1.20
N PRO A 53 -5.52 1.92 2.19
CA PRO A 53 -6.99 1.98 2.21
C PRO A 53 -7.54 3.40 2.11
N GLN A 54 -6.91 4.37 2.79
CA GLN A 54 -7.32 5.77 2.72
C GLN A 54 -7.19 6.32 1.29
N ALA A 55 -6.15 5.92 0.56
CA ALA A 55 -5.97 6.32 -0.83
C ALA A 55 -7.03 5.69 -1.75
N LEU A 56 -7.35 4.41 -1.56
CA LEU A 56 -8.41 3.71 -2.31
C LEU A 56 -9.78 4.36 -2.07
N SER A 57 -10.15 4.62 -0.82
CA SER A 57 -11.38 5.30 -0.44
C SER A 57 -11.48 6.70 -1.05
N SER A 58 -10.35 7.42 -1.13
CA SER A 58 -10.30 8.74 -1.77
C SER A 58 -10.50 8.66 -3.29
N ILE A 59 -9.96 7.63 -3.95
CA ILE A 59 -10.18 7.37 -5.38
C ILE A 59 -11.64 7.04 -5.65
N SER A 60 -12.24 6.12 -4.88
CA SER A 60 -13.66 5.78 -4.97
C SER A 60 -14.54 7.04 -4.81
N THR A 61 -14.30 7.81 -3.74
CA THR A 61 -15.06 9.04 -3.45
C THR A 61 -14.96 10.04 -4.60
N HIS A 62 -13.77 10.20 -5.20
CA HIS A 62 -13.58 11.07 -6.35
C HIS A 62 -14.34 10.55 -7.57
N LEU A 63 -14.24 9.26 -7.88
CA LEU A 63 -14.91 8.64 -9.01
C LEU A 63 -16.44 8.79 -8.92
N VAL A 64 -17.03 8.57 -7.75
CA VAL A 64 -18.47 8.77 -7.51
C VAL A 64 -18.87 10.24 -7.73
N ARG A 65 -18.02 11.20 -7.35
CA ARG A 65 -18.28 12.62 -7.61
C ARG A 65 -18.20 12.97 -9.09
N GLU A 66 -17.23 12.41 -9.82
CA GLU A 66 -17.10 12.58 -11.26
C GLU A 66 -18.30 11.99 -12.01
N GLN A 67 -18.79 10.82 -11.56
CA GLN A 67 -19.99 10.18 -12.09
C GLN A 67 -21.23 11.06 -11.88
N LYS A 68 -21.43 11.59 -10.67
CA LYS A 68 -22.60 12.44 -10.34
C LYS A 68 -22.61 13.75 -11.13
N ALA A 69 -21.45 14.17 -11.60
CA ALA A 69 -21.30 15.34 -12.45
C ALA A 69 -21.27 15.00 -13.95
N GLU A 70 -21.61 13.77 -14.33
CA GLU A 70 -21.68 13.29 -15.71
C GLU A 70 -20.36 13.44 -16.48
N ARG A 71 -19.21 13.38 -15.78
CA ARG A 71 -17.86 13.50 -16.38
C ARG A 71 -17.20 12.17 -16.70
N VAL A 72 -17.79 11.05 -16.26
CA VAL A 72 -17.30 9.71 -16.58
C VAL A 72 -17.89 9.27 -17.92
N ARG A 73 -17.02 8.84 -18.84
CA ARG A 73 -17.41 8.30 -20.15
C ARG A 73 -16.76 6.95 -20.37
N MET A 74 -17.55 5.98 -20.83
CA MET A 74 -17.07 4.67 -21.25
C MET A 74 -16.81 4.66 -22.76
N ASP A 75 -15.75 4.00 -23.19
CA ASP A 75 -15.38 3.81 -24.60
C ASP A 75 -15.96 2.53 -25.21
N ASN A 76 -16.38 1.59 -24.37
CA ASN A 76 -16.90 0.27 -24.71
C ASN A 76 -18.44 0.17 -24.69
N ALA A 77 -19.14 1.32 -24.72
CA ALA A 77 -20.60 1.42 -24.66
C ALA A 77 -21.29 0.82 -23.41
N THR A 78 -20.53 0.53 -22.34
CA THR A 78 -21.12 0.16 -21.04
C THR A 78 -21.69 1.38 -20.32
N ASP A 79 -22.62 1.15 -19.38
CA ASP A 79 -23.19 2.20 -18.55
C ASP A 79 -22.12 2.76 -17.58
N PRO A 80 -21.76 4.06 -17.66
CA PRO A 80 -20.81 4.67 -16.74
C PRO A 80 -21.21 4.53 -15.26
N ALA A 81 -22.51 4.54 -14.94
CA ALA A 81 -22.97 4.42 -13.55
C ALA A 81 -22.71 3.02 -13.00
N ALA A 82 -23.05 1.98 -13.76
CA ALA A 82 -22.75 0.59 -13.40
C ALA A 82 -21.23 0.36 -13.23
N ALA A 83 -20.42 0.86 -14.18
CA ALA A 83 -18.96 0.72 -14.11
C ALA A 83 -18.36 1.37 -12.85
N VAL A 84 -18.89 2.53 -12.43
CA VAL A 84 -18.43 3.21 -11.21
C VAL A 84 -18.79 2.42 -9.95
N ILE A 85 -19.96 1.79 -9.90
CA ILE A 85 -20.37 0.91 -8.80
C ILE A 85 -19.45 -0.31 -8.72
N ASP A 86 -19.11 -0.92 -9.86
CA ASP A 86 -18.22 -2.07 -9.90
C ASP A 86 -16.81 -1.70 -9.42
N VAL A 87 -16.28 -0.55 -9.84
CA VAL A 87 -14.98 -0.05 -9.35
C VAL A 87 -15.02 0.23 -7.84
N ASP A 88 -16.07 0.89 -7.34
CA ASP A 88 -16.24 1.15 -5.90
C ASP A 88 -16.28 -0.15 -5.08
N THR A 89 -17.01 -1.15 -5.59
CA THR A 89 -17.08 -2.49 -4.97
C THR A 89 -15.69 -3.11 -4.89
N HIS A 90 -14.94 -3.15 -6.00
CA HIS A 90 -13.60 -3.73 -6.01
C HIS A 90 -12.59 -2.96 -5.15
N LEU A 91 -12.70 -1.64 -5.05
CA LEU A 91 -11.87 -0.84 -4.15
C LEU A 91 -12.20 -1.14 -2.69
N THR A 92 -13.48 -1.28 -2.34
CA THR A 92 -13.94 -1.65 -1.00
C THR A 92 -13.46 -3.05 -0.61
N ASP A 93 -13.56 -4.02 -1.51
CA ASP A 93 -13.03 -5.38 -1.28
C ASP A 93 -11.51 -5.34 -1.05
N ALA A 94 -10.77 -4.57 -1.85
CA ALA A 94 -9.33 -4.40 -1.68
C ALA A 94 -8.96 -3.75 -0.33
N GLU A 95 -9.77 -2.81 0.18
CA GLU A 95 -9.58 -2.24 1.53
C GLU A 95 -9.70 -3.31 2.63
N ALA A 96 -10.67 -4.21 2.51
CA ALA A 96 -10.84 -5.33 3.45
C ALA A 96 -9.66 -6.31 3.37
N ASP A 97 -9.24 -6.70 2.17
CA ASP A 97 -8.09 -7.59 1.96
C ASP A 97 -6.79 -6.98 2.54
N LEU A 98 -6.61 -5.65 2.38
CA LEU A 98 -5.45 -4.95 2.93
C LEU A 98 -5.45 -4.95 4.46
N ALA A 99 -6.62 -4.89 5.11
CA ALA A 99 -6.71 -4.99 6.55
C ALA A 99 -6.22 -6.37 7.04
N ASP A 100 -6.62 -7.44 6.36
CA ASP A 100 -6.19 -8.81 6.66
C ASP A 100 -4.68 -8.99 6.43
N VAL A 101 -4.15 -8.51 5.31
CA VAL A 101 -2.70 -8.55 5.02
C VAL A 101 -1.92 -7.77 6.08
N THR A 102 -2.41 -6.60 6.49
CA THR A 102 -1.79 -5.79 7.54
C THR A 102 -1.79 -6.51 8.89
N ALA A 103 -2.87 -7.20 9.24
CA ALA A 103 -2.95 -8.00 10.47
C ALA A 103 -1.90 -9.12 10.48
N HIS A 104 -1.76 -9.86 9.38
CA HIS A 104 -0.74 -10.91 9.25
C HIS A 104 0.69 -10.34 9.32
N LEU A 105 0.95 -9.19 8.68
CA LEU A 105 2.25 -8.53 8.73
C LEU A 105 2.60 -8.04 10.14
N ARG A 106 1.62 -7.54 10.91
CA ARG A 106 1.83 -7.17 12.32
C ARG A 106 2.22 -8.39 13.17
N GLN A 107 1.59 -9.54 12.95
CA GLN A 107 1.96 -10.79 13.62
C GLN A 107 3.40 -11.21 13.24
N ALA A 108 3.75 -11.18 11.96
CA ALA A 108 5.11 -11.47 11.51
C ALA A 108 6.14 -10.49 12.09
N GLY A 109 5.81 -9.19 12.11
CA GLY A 109 6.64 -8.13 12.69
C GLY A 109 6.90 -8.34 14.18
N ALA A 110 5.90 -8.78 14.95
CA ALA A 110 6.05 -9.09 16.37
C ALA A 110 7.06 -10.24 16.60
N LEU A 111 6.99 -11.29 15.78
CA LEU A 111 7.95 -12.41 15.83
C LEU A 111 9.36 -11.96 15.43
N LEU A 112 9.49 -11.14 14.40
CA LEU A 112 10.77 -10.57 13.97
C LEU A 112 11.42 -9.68 15.04
N PHE A 113 10.61 -8.92 15.76
CA PHE A 113 11.08 -8.12 16.89
C PHE A 113 11.63 -9.00 18.01
N ALA A 114 10.94 -10.10 18.35
CA ALA A 114 11.40 -11.07 19.34
C ALA A 114 12.69 -11.81 18.94
N MET A 115 12.93 -12.01 17.63
CA MET A 115 14.19 -12.59 17.12
C MET A 115 15.37 -11.60 17.17
N GLY A 116 15.12 -10.30 17.30
CA GLY A 116 16.14 -9.25 17.34
C GLY A 116 16.62 -8.89 18.76
N THR A 117 15.95 -9.37 19.81
CA THR A 117 16.43 -9.20 21.18
C THR A 117 17.61 -10.16 21.43
N PRO A 118 18.80 -9.66 21.82
CA PRO A 118 19.89 -10.55 22.18
C PRO A 118 19.46 -11.47 23.31
N PHE A 119 19.77 -12.76 23.18
CA PHE A 119 19.63 -13.71 24.27
C PHE A 119 20.53 -13.24 25.42
N ASP A 120 19.94 -12.85 26.55
CA ASP A 120 20.68 -12.35 27.72
C ASP A 120 21.30 -13.48 28.55
N GLY A 121 20.95 -14.74 28.27
CA GLY A 121 21.56 -15.91 28.89
C GLY A 121 21.40 -16.00 30.40
N SER A 122 20.54 -15.18 31.00
CA SER A 122 20.17 -15.30 32.41
C SER A 122 19.03 -16.30 32.56
N GLU A 123 19.38 -17.59 32.52
CA GLU A 123 18.57 -18.63 33.17
C GLU A 123 19.01 -18.74 34.65
N ASP A 124 18.04 -18.67 35.56
CA ASP A 124 18.16 -19.03 36.99
C ASP A 124 18.30 -20.56 37.17
#